data_AF-A0ABD5I8Y0-F1
#
_entry.id   AF-A0ABD5I8Y0-F1
#
_cell.length_a   1.000
_cell.length_b   1.000
_cell.length_c   1.000
_cell.angle_alpha   90.00
_cell.angle_beta   90.00
_cell.angle_gamma   90.00
#
_symmetry.space_group_name_H-M   'P 1'
#
loop_
_entity.id
_entity.type
_entity.pdbx_description
1 polymer ?
#
loop_
_entity_poly.entity_id
_entity_poly.type
_entity_poly.pdbx_seq_one_letter_code
_entity_poly.pdbx_strand_id
1 'polypeptide(L)'
;MSQQLKKEIGFFATLSKKSSVPYNSGIFILVISVLMMLLGGFNTLTDMLVFVIWIFYTMTFFAVFILRKKEPKLIRPYKIPLYPFIPMIALLGGLFIVFNTLFTQPILALCGIGLTAIGLPIYFKMRHKHINVKREN
;
A
#
# COMPACT_ATOMS: atom_id res chain seq x y z
N MET A 1 -6.91 -31.52 -1.32
CA MET A 1 -7.42 -30.22 -0.85
C MET A 1 -8.94 -30.26 -0.93
N SER A 2 -9.61 -30.48 0.20
CA SER A 2 -11.06 -30.73 0.29
C SER A 2 -11.85 -29.52 -0.22
N GLN A 3 -12.94 -29.76 -0.95
CA GLN A 3 -13.72 -28.71 -1.61
C GLN A 3 -14.28 -27.64 -0.65
N GLN A 4 -14.39 -27.95 0.65
CA GLN A 4 -14.79 -27.01 1.70
C GLN A 4 -13.79 -25.86 1.90
N LEU A 5 -12.48 -26.10 1.77
CA LEU A 5 -11.46 -25.05 1.97
C LEU A 5 -11.39 -24.06 0.79
N LYS A 6 -11.85 -24.47 -0.40
CA LYS A 6 -11.97 -23.57 -1.57
C LYS A 6 -13.09 -22.55 -1.44
N LYS A 7 -14.11 -22.82 -0.61
CA LYS A 7 -15.30 -21.97 -0.43
C LYS A 7 -15.01 -20.74 0.44
N GLU A 8 -14.01 -20.85 1.32
CA GLU A 8 -13.52 -19.77 2.21
C GLU A 8 -12.46 -18.87 1.55
N ILE A 9 -11.76 -19.38 0.53
CA ILE A 9 -10.70 -18.64 -0.16
C ILE A 9 -11.33 -17.67 -1.17
N GLY A 10 -11.26 -16.37 -0.89
CA GLY A 10 -11.73 -15.34 -1.83
C GLY A 10 -11.06 -15.45 -3.21
N PHE A 11 -11.74 -14.94 -4.26
CA PHE A 11 -11.32 -15.03 -5.67
C PHE A 11 -9.82 -14.69 -5.90
N PHE A 12 -9.31 -13.65 -5.25
CA PHE A 12 -7.91 -13.20 -5.36
C PHE A 12 -6.89 -14.09 -4.63
N ALA A 13 -7.33 -14.84 -3.62
CA ALA A 13 -6.48 -15.74 -2.84
C ALA A 13 -6.42 -17.17 -3.41
N THR A 14 -7.04 -17.42 -4.58
CA THR A 14 -7.06 -18.74 -5.21
C THR A 14 -5.66 -19.12 -5.71
N LEU A 15 -5.10 -20.19 -5.15
CA LEU A 15 -3.76 -20.69 -5.49
C LEU A 15 -3.79 -21.71 -6.63
N SER A 16 -2.78 -21.67 -7.49
CA SER A 16 -2.53 -22.70 -8.50
C SER A 16 -2.09 -24.02 -7.84
N LYS A 17 -2.61 -25.15 -8.36
CA LYS A 17 -2.29 -26.49 -7.84
C LYS A 17 -0.82 -26.91 -8.02
N LYS A 18 -0.12 -26.32 -9.00
CA LYS A 18 1.25 -26.71 -9.38
C LYS A 18 2.31 -25.79 -8.79
N SER A 19 2.08 -24.48 -8.85
CA SER A 19 3.06 -23.45 -8.45
C SER A 19 2.73 -22.77 -7.13
N SER A 20 1.55 -23.02 -6.54
CA SER A 20 1.09 -22.36 -5.31
C SER A 20 1.09 -20.81 -5.37
N VAL A 21 0.98 -20.25 -6.59
CA VAL A 21 0.91 -18.79 -6.82
C VAL A 21 -0.55 -18.36 -7.01
N PRO A 22 -0.97 -17.19 -6.46
CA PRO A 22 -2.31 -16.63 -6.68
C PRO A 22 -2.43 -16.00 -8.08
N TYR A 23 -2.78 -16.81 -9.08
CA TYR A 23 -2.80 -16.39 -10.48
C TYR A 23 -3.87 -15.33 -10.80
N ASN A 24 -5.04 -15.37 -10.15
CA ASN A 24 -6.10 -14.38 -10.35
C ASN A 24 -5.63 -12.95 -10.00
N SER A 25 -4.85 -12.81 -8.91
CA SER A 25 -4.27 -11.53 -8.52
C SER A 25 -3.22 -11.04 -9.51
N GLY A 26 -2.39 -11.96 -10.02
CA GLY A 26 -1.38 -11.65 -11.03
C GLY A 26 -2.00 -11.16 -12.34
N ILE A 27 -3.05 -11.84 -12.84
CA ILE A 27 -3.77 -11.43 -14.04
C ILE A 27 -4.41 -10.04 -13.85
N PHE A 28 -5.00 -9.79 -12.68
CA PHE A 28 -5.59 -8.48 -12.38
C PHE A 28 -4.55 -7.35 -12.42
N ILE A 29 -3.39 -7.55 -11.78
CA ILE A 29 -2.28 -6.59 -11.84
C ILE A 29 -1.77 -6.42 -13.28
N LEU A 30 -1.63 -7.51 -14.03
CA LEU A 30 -1.19 -7.48 -15.43
C LEU A 30 -2.11 -6.63 -16.30
N VAL A 31 -3.43 -6.81 -16.18
CA VAL A 31 -4.42 -6.02 -16.93
C VAL A 31 -4.29 -4.54 -16.59
N ILE A 32 -4.19 -4.17 -15.31
CA ILE A 32 -4.01 -2.78 -14.89
C ILE A 32 -2.69 -2.21 -15.43
N SER A 33 -1.61 -2.97 -15.36
CA SER A 33 -0.30 -2.55 -15.87
C SER A 33 -0.32 -2.26 -17.37
N VAL A 34 -0.96 -3.13 -18.17
CA VAL A 34 -1.10 -2.90 -19.62
C VAL A 34 -1.94 -1.66 -19.89
N LEU A 35 -3.06 -1.48 -19.19
CA LEU A 35 -3.90 -0.29 -19.34
C LEU A 35 -3.12 1.00 -19.00
N MET A 36 -2.38 1.01 -17.89
CA MET A 36 -1.57 2.16 -17.49
C MET A 36 -0.45 2.47 -18.49
N MET A 37 0.19 1.43 -19.04
CA MET A 37 1.23 1.58 -20.06
C MET A 37 0.70 2.16 -21.37
N LEU A 38 -0.56 1.88 -21.73
CA LEU A 38 -1.21 2.47 -22.91
C LEU A 38 -1.68 3.91 -22.67
N LEU A 39 -2.02 4.27 -21.43
CA LEU A 39 -2.61 5.56 -21.07
C LEU A 39 -1.58 6.65 -20.74
N GLY A 40 -0.35 6.32 -20.38
CA GLY A 40 0.62 7.31 -19.91
C GLY A 40 2.08 7.02 -20.29
N GLY A 41 2.89 8.08 -20.27
CA GLY A 41 4.32 8.00 -20.52
C GLY A 41 5.10 7.49 -19.30
N PHE A 42 6.24 6.83 -19.53
CA PHE A 42 7.08 6.26 -18.49
C PHE A 42 7.42 7.24 -17.35
N ASN A 43 7.79 8.48 -17.69
CA ASN A 43 8.11 9.51 -16.71
C ASN A 43 6.88 9.87 -15.86
N THR A 44 5.72 10.08 -16.48
CA THR A 44 4.48 10.40 -15.77
C THR A 44 4.06 9.28 -14.82
N LEU A 45 4.15 8.01 -15.24
CA LEU A 45 3.83 6.88 -14.37
C LEU A 45 4.79 6.78 -13.19
N THR A 46 6.09 6.97 -13.46
CA THR A 46 7.13 6.87 -12.44
C THR A 46 7.04 8.01 -11.44
N ASP A 47 6.87 9.26 -11.89
CA ASP A 47 6.69 10.44 -11.04
C ASP A 47 5.47 10.25 -10.12
N MET A 48 4.37 9.73 -10.66
CA MET A 48 3.15 9.45 -9.89
C MET A 48 3.35 8.35 -8.86
N LEU A 49 4.01 7.25 -9.25
CA LEU A 49 4.33 6.14 -8.37
C LEU A 49 5.23 6.59 -7.22
N VAL A 50 6.29 7.34 -7.54
CA VAL A 50 7.26 7.86 -6.56
C VAL A 50 6.55 8.80 -5.59
N PHE A 51 5.71 9.70 -6.07
CA PHE A 51 4.92 10.56 -5.20
C PHE A 51 4.04 9.78 -4.21
N VAL A 52 3.25 8.82 -4.71
CA VAL A 52 2.35 8.02 -3.88
C VAL A 52 3.11 7.17 -2.87
N ILE A 53 4.19 6.50 -3.26
CA ILE A 53 4.96 5.64 -2.34
C ILE A 53 5.63 6.47 -1.23
N TRP A 54 6.09 7.69 -1.53
CA TRP A 54 6.68 8.59 -0.53
C TRP A 54 5.68 9.10 0.51
N ILE A 55 4.40 9.23 0.17
CA ILE A 55 3.34 9.48 1.16
C ILE A 55 3.28 8.34 2.19
N PHE A 56 3.32 7.08 1.74
CA PHE A 56 3.30 5.92 2.65
C PHE A 56 4.61 5.74 3.42
N TYR A 57 5.75 6.05 2.80
CA TYR A 57 7.04 5.99 3.49
C TYR A 57 7.18 7.05 4.57
N THR A 58 6.77 8.29 4.33
CA THR A 58 6.75 9.35 5.36
C THR A 58 5.87 8.96 6.54
N MET A 59 4.67 8.41 6.29
CA MET A 59 3.81 7.87 7.35
C MET A 59 4.49 6.74 8.12
N THR A 60 5.22 5.86 7.43
CA THR A 60 5.95 4.74 8.05
C THR A 60 7.11 5.23 8.93
N PHE A 61 7.89 6.22 8.47
CA PHE A 61 8.95 6.83 9.27
C PHE A 61 8.38 7.52 10.50
N PHE A 62 7.26 8.24 10.34
CA PHE A 62 6.55 8.83 11.46
C PHE A 62 6.02 7.78 12.45
N ALA A 63 5.52 6.65 11.95
CA ALA A 63 5.06 5.54 12.77
C ALA A 63 6.16 4.97 13.69
N VAL A 64 7.45 5.02 13.30
CA VAL A 64 8.56 4.60 14.18
C VAL A 64 8.63 5.46 15.44
N PHE A 65 8.44 6.79 15.33
CA PHE A 65 8.42 7.68 16.48
C PHE A 65 7.21 7.42 17.37
N ILE A 66 6.03 7.22 16.77
CA ILE A 66 4.81 6.86 17.50
C ILE A 66 5.00 5.55 18.25
N LEU A 67 5.47 4.49 17.58
CA LEU A 67 5.59 3.17 18.18
C LEU A 67 6.61 3.16 19.33
N ARG A 68 7.66 3.96 19.23
CA ARG A 68 8.64 4.10 20.32
C ARG A 68 8.04 4.73 21.58
N LYS A 69 7.07 5.64 21.43
CA LYS A 69 6.35 6.27 22.55
C LYS A 69 5.20 5.39 23.07
N LYS A 70 4.46 4.74 22.16
CA LYS A 70 3.28 3.94 22.50
C LYS A 70 3.63 2.60 23.14
N GLU A 71 4.66 1.93 22.63
CA GLU A 71 5.09 0.60 23.10
C GLU A 71 6.59 0.59 23.42
N PRO A 72 7.00 1.27 24.51
CA PRO A 72 8.41 1.37 24.88
C PRO A 72 9.00 0.03 25.34
N LYS A 73 8.18 -0.87 25.89
CA LYS A 73 8.59 -2.17 26.46
C LYS A 73 8.64 -3.31 25.45
N LEU A 74 8.27 -3.08 24.19
CA LEU A 74 8.32 -4.11 23.15
C LEU A 74 9.75 -4.59 22.95
N ILE A 75 9.97 -5.91 22.89
CA ILE A 75 11.28 -6.48 22.55
C ILE A 75 11.57 -6.12 21.09
N ARG A 76 12.69 -5.42 20.85
CA ARG A 76 13.12 -4.96 19.52
C ARG A 76 14.37 -5.74 19.12
N PRO A 77 14.26 -6.80 18.28
CA PRO A 77 15.41 -7.55 17.80
C PRO A 77 16.42 -6.68 17.05
N TYR A 78 15.92 -5.65 16.35
CA TYR A 78 16.73 -4.63 15.69
C TYR A 78 16.34 -3.24 16.19
N LYS A 79 17.35 -2.41 16.48
CA LYS A 79 17.18 -0.99 16.82
C LYS A 79 17.93 -0.16 15.79
N ILE A 80 17.24 0.85 15.27
CA ILE A 80 17.83 1.81 14.32
C ILE A 80 19.02 2.49 15.00
N PRO A 81 20.24 2.38 14.44
CA PRO A 81 21.40 3.10 14.97
C PRO A 81 21.16 4.61 14.86
N LEU A 82 21.74 5.41 15.76
CA LEU A 82 21.60 6.88 15.75
C LEU A 82 20.14 7.36 15.76
N TYR A 83 19.21 6.62 16.36
CA TYR A 83 17.88 7.13 16.65
C TYR A 83 17.98 8.34 17.62
N PRO A 84 17.32 9.48 17.36
CA PRO A 84 16.25 9.73 16.37
C PRO A 84 16.70 10.31 15.02
N PHE A 85 17.99 10.53 14.78
CA PHE A 85 18.49 11.29 13.63
C PHE A 85 18.20 10.64 12.28
N ILE A 86 18.49 9.34 12.13
CA ILE A 86 18.30 8.66 10.83
C ILE A 86 16.83 8.71 10.38
N PRO A 87 15.84 8.33 11.21
CA PRO A 87 14.44 8.45 10.79
C PRO A 87 13.98 9.89 10.58
N MET A 88 14.58 10.86 11.28
CA MET A 88 14.28 12.29 11.08
C MET A 88 14.71 12.75 9.69
N ILE A 89 15.93 12.41 9.27
CA ILE A 89 16.45 12.75 7.93
C ILE A 89 15.57 12.11 6.85
N ALA A 90 15.23 10.84 7.01
CA ALA A 90 14.35 10.13 6.07
C ALA A 90 12.94 10.77 5.99
N LEU A 91 12.38 11.18 7.14
CA LEU A 91 11.10 11.88 7.20
C LEU A 91 11.18 13.25 6.49
N LEU A 92 12.22 14.05 6.76
CA LEU A 92 12.42 15.35 6.13
C LEU A 92 12.61 15.23 4.61
N GLY A 93 13.42 14.26 4.16
CA GLY A 93 13.61 14.00 2.74
C GLY A 93 12.32 13.54 2.05
N GLY A 94 11.55 12.67 2.70
CA GLY A 94 10.26 12.23 2.17
C GLY A 94 9.23 13.36 2.11
N LEU A 95 9.16 14.20 3.14
CA LEU A 95 8.30 15.39 3.13
C LEU A 95 8.72 16.36 2.02
N PHE A 96 10.02 16.57 1.84
CA PHE A 96 10.54 17.40 0.75
C PHE A 96 10.07 16.91 -0.62
N ILE A 97 10.17 15.60 -0.91
CA ILE A 97 9.70 15.03 -2.17
C ILE A 97 8.19 15.23 -2.34
N VAL A 98 7.40 14.90 -1.31
CA VAL A 98 5.93 15.06 -1.36
C VAL A 98 5.53 16.51 -1.61
N PHE A 99 6.09 17.46 -0.87
CA PHE A 99 5.77 18.88 -1.06
C PHE A 99 6.27 19.38 -2.42
N ASN A 100 7.48 19.02 -2.82
CA ASN A 100 8.04 19.44 -4.10
C ASN A 100 7.16 18.96 -5.26
N THR A 101 6.76 17.71 -5.29
CA THR A 101 5.89 17.17 -6.35
C THR A 101 4.49 17.81 -6.32
N LEU A 102 3.96 18.10 -5.13
CA LEU A 102 2.65 18.75 -5.00
C LEU A 102 2.62 20.14 -5.65
N PHE A 103 3.71 20.91 -5.53
CA PHE A 103 3.81 22.24 -6.14
C PHE A 103 4.28 22.23 -7.60
N THR A 104 5.16 21.30 -7.97
CA THR A 104 5.73 21.24 -9.33
C THR A 104 4.80 20.54 -10.32
N GLN A 105 4.07 19.51 -9.88
CA GLN A 105 3.21 18.68 -10.72
C GLN A 105 1.85 18.41 -10.05
N PRO A 106 1.03 19.43 -9.77
CA PRO A 106 -0.19 19.32 -8.98
C PRO A 106 -1.24 18.37 -9.60
N ILE A 107 -1.37 18.36 -10.93
CA ILE A 107 -2.34 17.49 -11.62
C ILE A 107 -1.99 16.02 -11.40
N LEU A 108 -0.71 15.67 -11.56
CA LEU A 108 -0.20 14.32 -11.37
C LEU A 108 -0.32 13.88 -9.90
N ALA A 109 -0.03 14.77 -8.96
CA ALA A 109 -0.23 14.53 -7.54
C ALA A 109 -1.71 14.26 -7.20
N LEU A 110 -2.63 15.06 -7.74
CA LEU A 110 -4.08 14.87 -7.56
C LEU A 110 -4.56 13.56 -8.16
N CYS A 111 -4.08 13.18 -9.34
CA CYS A 111 -4.38 11.87 -9.94
C CYS A 111 -3.89 10.72 -9.06
N GLY A 112 -2.66 10.79 -8.54
CA GLY A 112 -2.11 9.77 -7.65
C GLY A 112 -2.88 9.65 -6.32
N ILE A 113 -3.24 10.78 -5.71
CA ILE A 113 -4.10 10.80 -4.52
C ILE A 113 -5.48 10.24 -4.84
N GLY A 114 -6.09 10.63 -5.95
CA GLY A 114 -7.39 10.14 -6.39
C GLY A 114 -7.40 8.63 -6.59
N LEU A 115 -6.40 8.10 -7.29
CA LEU A 115 -6.25 6.66 -7.51
C LEU A 115 -6.08 5.90 -6.19
N THR A 116 -5.29 6.44 -5.26
CA THR A 116 -5.12 5.88 -3.92
C THR A 116 -6.42 5.93 -3.12
N ALA A 117 -7.17 7.03 -3.22
CA ALA A 117 -8.42 7.24 -2.52
C ALA A 117 -9.54 6.30 -3.01
N ILE A 118 -9.52 5.81 -4.25
CA ILE A 118 -10.43 4.76 -4.74
C ILE A 118 -10.30 3.46 -3.91
N GLY A 119 -9.15 3.23 -3.27
CA GLY A 119 -8.97 2.14 -2.32
C GLY A 119 -9.88 2.23 -1.08
N LEU A 120 -10.26 3.44 -0.64
CA LEU A 120 -11.11 3.66 0.53
C LEU A 120 -12.54 3.10 0.37
N PRO A 121 -13.31 3.45 -0.68
CA PRO A 121 -14.66 2.89 -0.86
C PRO A 121 -14.64 1.38 -1.03
N ILE A 122 -13.61 0.84 -1.70
CA ILE A 122 -13.42 -0.61 -1.83
C ILE A 122 -13.18 -1.24 -0.45
N TYR A 123 -12.28 -0.67 0.36
CA TYR A 123 -11.99 -1.12 1.72
C TYR A 123 -13.25 -1.12 2.59
N PHE A 124 -14.01 -0.02 2.63
CA PHE A 124 -15.23 0.05 3.43
C PHE A 124 -16.27 -0.99 3.00
N LYS A 125 -16.52 -1.13 1.70
CA LYS A 125 -17.45 -2.14 1.16
C LYS A 125 -17.06 -3.56 1.55
N MET A 126 -15.77 -3.91 1.44
CA MET A 126 -15.27 -5.23 1.83
C MET A 126 -15.31 -5.44 3.35
N ARG A 127 -14.99 -4.42 4.14
CA ARG A 127 -15.02 -4.47 5.60
C ARG A 127 -16.40 -4.80 6.15
N HIS A 128 -17.44 -4.18 5.60
CA HIS A 128 -18.83 -4.46 6.00
C HIS A 128 -19.25 -5.92 5.71
N LYS A 129 -18.77 -6.49 4.59
CA LYS A 129 -19.06 -7.88 4.23
C LYS A 129 -18.47 -8.88 5.23
N HIS A 130 -17.24 -8.66 5.70
CA HIS A 130 -16.60 -9.56 6.66
C HIS A 130 -17.11 -9.39 8.11
N ILE A 131 -17.58 -8.21 8.50
CA ILE A 131 -18.19 -7.99 9.82
C ILE A 131 -19.56 -8.69 9.92
N ASN A 132 -20.35 -8.70 8.85
CA ASN A 132 -21.66 -9.37 8.87
C ASN A 132 -21.53 -10.91 8.89
N VAL A 133 -20.56 -11.49 8.18
CA VAL A 133 -20.30 -12.95 8.21
C VAL A 133 -19.91 -13.45 9.61
N LYS A 134 -19.22 -12.62 10.42
CA LYS A 134 -18.85 -12.98 11.80
C LYS A 134 -19.98 -12.79 12.82
N ARG A 135 -21.12 -12.20 12.43
CA ARG A 135 -22.31 -12.02 13.30
C ARG A 135 -23.37 -13.10 13.08
N GLU A 136 -23.35 -13.79 11.95
CA GLU A 136 -24.28 -14.87 11.62
C GLU A 136 -23.76 -16.28 11.97
N ASN A 137 -22.55 -16.38 12.54
CA ASN A 137 -21.96 -17.62 13.07
C ASN A 137 -21.70 -17.50 14.58
#